data_AF-A0A377UYA9-F1
#
_entry.id   AF-A0A377UYA9-F1
#
_cell.length_a   1.000
_cell.length_b   1.000
_cell.length_c   1.000
_cell.angle_alpha   90.00
_cell.angle_beta   90.00
_cell.angle_gamma   90.00
#
_symmetry.space_group_name_H-M   'P 1'
#
loop_
_entity.id
_entity.type
_entity.pdbx_description
1 polymer ?
#
loop_
_entity_poly.entity_id
_entity_poly.type
_entity_poly.pdbx_seq_one_letter_code
_entity_poly.pdbx_strand_id
1 'polypeptide(L)'
;MSVLSLSLGKKTGRLPERRRPAFPMVALALLFSLLALLPLGFVVAVGFDTGWPTIKALVFRPRVGELLSNTLWLTVLAVPISILLGVTLAWLTERTALAGRQLWSALAVAPLAIPAFVQSYAWVSAVPSLHGLSAGVFLSVLAYYPFIYMPVAAVLRRLDPTLEDVAASLGTPPWKVFFRVVLPQLRLAICGGALLVALHLLAEYGLYVMIRFDTFTTAIYDQFQSTFSGPAANMLAGVLALCCLAILLLESASRGKARYARIGAGAAREQKRLVLGKGAAFGAQLLLLLLVMLAMGVPLLVLCRWLWLGGIDNWLHADLWHSLRQTLLLGAGGALLTTVCASPHCVARRALSAPAVPPAGGV
;
A
#
# COMPACT_ATOMS: atom_id res chain seq x y z
N MET A 1 54.18 42.42 -8.05
CA MET A 1 53.13 42.29 -9.08
C MET A 1 53.54 41.18 -10.04
N SER A 2 52.88 40.01 -10.03
CA SER A 2 52.54 39.23 -11.23
C SER A 2 51.85 37.92 -10.82
N VAL A 3 50.53 38.02 -10.75
CA VAL A 3 49.45 37.06 -10.99
C VAL A 3 49.81 35.55 -11.04
N LEU A 4 49.50 34.84 -9.94
CA LEU A 4 49.21 33.40 -9.94
C LEU A 4 47.88 33.18 -10.69
N SER A 5 47.94 32.73 -11.94
CA SER A 5 46.76 32.30 -12.69
C SER A 5 46.31 30.93 -12.19
N LEU A 6 45.31 30.93 -11.29
CA LEU A 6 44.57 29.71 -10.97
C LEU A 6 43.79 29.28 -12.21
N SER A 7 44.34 28.30 -12.93
CA SER A 7 43.58 27.52 -13.92
C SER A 7 42.54 26.69 -13.17
N LEU A 8 41.35 27.27 -12.99
CA LEU A 8 40.15 26.54 -12.59
C LEU A 8 39.80 25.56 -13.72
N GLY A 9 40.34 24.35 -13.61
CA GLY A 9 39.97 23.22 -14.45
C GLY A 9 38.45 23.05 -14.43
N LYS A 10 37.80 23.49 -15.51
CA LYS A 10 36.40 23.24 -15.80
C LYS A 10 36.27 21.73 -16.05
N LYS A 11 36.18 20.93 -14.98
CA LYS A 11 35.70 19.54 -15.05
C LYS A 11 34.22 19.63 -15.39
N THR A 12 33.92 19.76 -16.67
CA THR A 12 32.62 19.44 -17.24
C THR A 12 32.41 17.95 -17.06
N GLY A 13 31.95 17.56 -15.86
CA GLY A 13 31.47 16.22 -15.62
C GLY A 13 30.35 15.96 -16.62
N ARG A 14 30.63 15.18 -17.66
CA ARG A 14 29.61 14.68 -18.58
C ARG A 14 28.58 13.98 -17.70
N LEU A 15 27.34 14.51 -17.69
CA LEU A 15 26.22 13.83 -17.08
C LEU A 15 26.17 12.41 -17.67
N PRO A 16 26.02 11.35 -16.85
CA PRO A 16 25.99 9.99 -17.35
C PRO A 16 24.91 9.89 -18.45
N GLU A 17 25.32 9.46 -19.65
CA GLU A 17 24.37 9.22 -20.73
C GLU A 17 23.32 8.24 -20.24
N ARG A 18 22.05 8.67 -20.25
CA ARG A 18 20.92 7.78 -20.01
C ARG A 18 20.93 6.71 -21.10
N ARG A 19 21.49 5.53 -20.81
CA ARG A 19 21.34 4.35 -21.67
C ARG A 19 19.85 4.13 -21.89
N ARG A 20 19.42 4.18 -23.17
CA ARG A 20 18.04 3.92 -23.56
C ARG A 20 17.68 2.50 -23.10
N PRO A 21 16.47 2.28 -22.54
CA PRO A 21 16.03 0.94 -22.17
C PRO A 21 16.10 0.03 -23.41
N ALA A 22 16.57 -1.20 -23.24
CA ALA A 22 16.67 -2.16 -24.34
C ALA A 22 15.28 -2.36 -24.97
N PHE A 23 15.21 -2.36 -26.31
CA PHE A 23 13.98 -2.55 -27.08
C PHE A 23 13.05 -3.67 -26.55
N PRO A 24 13.54 -4.89 -26.19
CA PRO A 24 12.68 -5.94 -25.66
C PRO A 24 11.99 -5.58 -24.33
N MET A 25 12.63 -4.77 -23.48
CA MET A 25 12.01 -4.33 -22.22
C MET A 25 10.86 -3.36 -22.45
N VAL A 26 11.01 -2.47 -23.44
CA VAL A 26 9.95 -1.52 -23.82
C VAL A 26 8.79 -2.27 -24.47
N ALA A 27 9.07 -3.21 -25.38
CA ALA A 27 8.04 -4.04 -26.01
C ALA A 27 7.24 -4.85 -24.98
N LEU A 28 7.94 -5.48 -24.02
CA LEU A 28 7.30 -6.24 -22.95
C LEU A 28 6.44 -5.35 -22.04
N ALA A 29 6.94 -4.16 -21.66
CA ALA A 29 6.19 -3.21 -20.86
C ALA A 29 4.93 -2.70 -21.59
N LEU A 30 5.02 -2.43 -22.89
CA LEU A 30 3.88 -2.05 -23.72
C LEU A 30 2.85 -3.17 -23.81
N LEU A 31 3.29 -4.42 -24.04
CA LEU A 31 2.41 -5.58 -24.10
C LEU A 31 1.63 -5.75 -22.79
N PHE A 32 2.30 -5.75 -21.64
CA PHE A 32 1.63 -5.86 -20.35
C PHE A 32 0.71 -4.67 -20.04
N SER A 33 1.09 -3.46 -20.44
CA SER A 33 0.24 -2.27 -20.26
C SER A 33 -1.04 -2.38 -21.10
N LEU A 34 -0.93 -2.82 -22.35
CA LEU A 34 -2.09 -3.03 -23.24
C LEU A 34 -3.00 -4.14 -22.71
N LEU A 35 -2.42 -5.24 -22.23
CA LEU A 35 -3.19 -6.35 -21.66
C LEU A 35 -3.94 -5.91 -20.39
N ALA A 36 -3.31 -5.08 -19.54
CA ALA A 36 -3.95 -4.53 -18.35
C ALA A 36 -5.10 -3.55 -18.67
N LEU A 37 -5.10 -2.93 -19.85
CA LEU A 37 -6.17 -2.04 -20.33
C LEU A 37 -7.34 -2.79 -20.98
N LEU A 38 -7.18 -4.08 -21.30
CA LEU A 38 -8.19 -4.88 -21.98
C LEU A 38 -9.53 -4.93 -21.22
N PRO A 39 -9.58 -5.18 -19.89
CA PRO A 39 -10.84 -5.17 -19.15
C PRO A 39 -11.54 -3.81 -19.18
N LEU A 40 -10.78 -2.71 -19.18
CA LEU A 40 -11.34 -1.37 -19.29
C LEU A 40 -11.94 -1.15 -20.69
N GLY A 41 -11.25 -1.61 -21.73
CA GLY A 41 -11.76 -1.60 -23.10
C GLY A 41 -13.06 -2.38 -23.25
N PHE A 42 -13.16 -3.55 -22.61
CA PHE A 42 -14.39 -4.34 -22.56
C PHE A 42 -15.54 -3.59 -21.90
N VAL A 43 -15.31 -2.93 -20.75
CA VAL A 43 -16.34 -2.14 -20.07
C VAL A 43 -16.87 -1.02 -20.97
N VAL A 44 -15.98 -0.35 -21.69
CA VAL A 44 -16.34 0.71 -22.65
C VAL A 44 -17.12 0.15 -23.84
N ALA A 45 -16.68 -0.97 -24.42
CA ALA A 45 -17.36 -1.62 -25.54
C ALA A 45 -18.80 -2.03 -25.17
N VAL A 46 -18.99 -2.72 -24.03
CA VAL A 46 -20.32 -3.09 -23.53
C VAL A 46 -21.17 -1.85 -23.22
N GLY A 47 -20.53 -0.74 -22.79
CA GLY A 47 -21.20 0.55 -22.64
C GLY A 47 -21.82 1.05 -23.95
N PHE A 48 -21.08 0.98 -25.05
CA PHE A 48 -21.60 1.34 -26.38
C PHE A 48 -22.75 0.42 -26.80
N ASP A 49 -22.62 -0.89 -26.60
CA ASP A 49 -23.65 -1.87 -26.97
C ASP A 49 -24.95 -1.71 -26.15
N THR A 50 -24.83 -1.31 -24.88
CA THR A 50 -25.98 -1.15 -23.97
C THR A 50 -26.86 0.06 -24.33
N GLY A 51 -26.28 1.09 -24.95
CA GLY A 51 -26.97 2.31 -25.35
C GLY A 51 -27.24 3.30 -24.21
N TRP A 52 -27.20 4.60 -24.52
CA TRP A 52 -27.33 5.69 -23.54
C TRP A 52 -28.62 5.65 -22.69
N PRO A 53 -29.82 5.35 -23.24
CA PRO A 53 -31.05 5.30 -22.43
C PRO A 53 -30.96 4.28 -21.28
N THR A 54 -30.41 3.09 -21.59
CA THR A 54 -30.24 2.00 -20.64
C THR A 54 -29.14 2.32 -19.62
N ILE A 55 -28.02 2.92 -20.05
CA ILE A 55 -26.97 3.40 -19.15
C ILE A 55 -27.57 4.37 -18.12
N LYS A 56 -28.33 5.37 -18.59
CA LYS A 56 -28.96 6.36 -17.70
C LYS A 56 -29.89 5.67 -16.69
N ALA A 57 -30.70 4.72 -17.15
CA ALA A 57 -31.63 3.99 -16.31
C ALA A 57 -30.95 3.07 -15.29
N LEU A 58 -29.73 2.58 -15.56
CA LEU A 58 -28.97 1.71 -14.66
C LEU A 58 -28.08 2.48 -13.68
N VAL A 59 -27.42 3.55 -14.16
CA VAL A 59 -26.45 4.33 -13.37
C VAL A 59 -27.14 5.31 -12.41
N PHE A 60 -28.23 5.96 -12.83
CA PHE A 60 -28.90 6.97 -11.99
C PHE A 60 -29.98 6.38 -11.07
N ARG A 61 -29.81 5.14 -10.63
CA ARG A 61 -30.71 4.49 -9.67
C ARG A 61 -30.37 4.91 -8.24
N PRO A 62 -31.36 5.00 -7.32
CA PRO A 62 -31.11 5.29 -5.91
C PRO A 62 -30.04 4.39 -5.27
N ARG A 63 -30.06 3.10 -5.63
CA ARG A 63 -29.07 2.11 -5.19
C ARG A 63 -27.63 2.50 -5.51
N VAL A 64 -27.35 3.09 -6.68
CA VAL A 64 -25.99 3.54 -7.04
C VAL A 64 -25.54 4.68 -6.13
N GLY A 65 -26.46 5.59 -5.78
CA GLY A 65 -26.20 6.65 -4.80
C GLY A 65 -25.90 6.12 -3.41
N GLU A 66 -26.62 5.09 -2.95
CA GLU A 66 -26.34 4.40 -1.68
C GLU A 66 -24.95 3.75 -1.68
N LEU A 67 -24.61 3.02 -2.73
CA LEU A 67 -23.30 2.37 -2.88
C LEU A 67 -22.16 3.39 -2.93
N LEU A 68 -22.39 4.51 -3.63
CA LEU A 68 -21.44 5.63 -3.67
C LEU A 68 -21.24 6.24 -2.29
N SER A 69 -22.33 6.50 -1.56
CA SER A 69 -22.29 7.03 -0.19
C SER A 69 -21.54 6.08 0.75
N ASN A 70 -21.88 4.79 0.73
CA ASN A 70 -21.23 3.77 1.56
C ASN A 70 -19.73 3.68 1.29
N THR A 71 -19.34 3.59 0.03
CA THR A 71 -17.94 3.48 -0.39
C THR A 71 -17.17 4.76 -0.05
N LEU A 72 -17.80 5.93 -0.22
CA LEU A 72 -17.20 7.22 0.12
C LEU A 72 -16.98 7.35 1.63
N TRP A 73 -18.00 7.10 2.44
CA TRP A 73 -17.90 7.17 3.91
C TRP A 73 -16.87 6.19 4.46
N LEU A 74 -16.87 4.96 3.93
CA LEU A 74 -15.86 3.96 4.27
C LEU A 74 -14.45 4.49 3.99
N THR A 75 -14.22 5.06 2.81
CA THR A 75 -12.91 5.59 2.40
C THR A 75 -12.50 6.79 3.25
N VAL A 76 -13.41 7.76 3.44
CA VAL A 76 -13.18 8.99 4.21
C VAL A 76 -12.89 8.71 5.68
N LEU A 77 -13.43 7.64 6.25
CA LEU A 77 -13.17 7.26 7.64
C LEU A 77 -11.96 6.34 7.79
N ALA A 78 -11.84 5.30 6.96
CA ALA A 78 -10.79 4.29 7.10
C ALA A 78 -9.41 4.83 6.71
N VAL A 79 -9.31 5.67 5.67
CA VAL A 79 -8.01 6.17 5.20
C VAL A 79 -7.32 7.06 6.25
N PRO A 80 -7.96 8.09 6.85
CA PRO A 80 -7.32 8.92 7.87
C PRO A 80 -6.90 8.12 9.11
N ILE A 81 -7.72 7.16 9.55
CA ILE A 81 -7.37 6.29 10.69
C ILE A 81 -6.16 5.42 10.34
N SER A 82 -6.13 4.87 9.13
CA SER A 82 -4.98 4.10 8.62
C SER A 82 -3.72 4.95 8.52
N ILE A 83 -3.84 6.22 8.11
CA ILE A 83 -2.74 7.19 8.09
C ILE A 83 -2.21 7.40 9.51
N LEU A 84 -3.10 7.74 10.45
CA LEU A 84 -2.75 7.99 11.84
C LEU A 84 -2.05 6.78 12.46
N LEU A 85 -2.61 5.59 12.27
CA LEU A 85 -2.05 4.34 12.79
C LEU A 85 -0.71 4.02 12.12
N GLY A 86 -0.65 4.02 10.79
CA GLY A 86 0.56 3.67 10.05
C GLY A 86 1.73 4.64 10.30
N VAL A 87 1.46 5.95 10.38
CA VAL A 87 2.47 6.97 10.72
C VAL A 87 2.94 6.82 12.17
N THR A 88 2.01 6.59 13.12
CA THR A 88 2.36 6.35 14.53
C THR A 88 3.26 5.14 14.67
N LEU A 89 2.92 4.01 14.04
CA LEU A 89 3.71 2.77 14.10
C LEU A 89 5.09 2.94 13.44
N ALA A 90 5.14 3.62 12.30
CA ALA A 90 6.41 3.92 11.62
C ALA A 90 7.30 4.81 12.48
N TRP A 91 6.72 5.84 13.13
CA TRP A 91 7.46 6.69 14.04
C TRP A 91 7.96 5.92 15.28
N LEU A 92 7.10 5.12 15.91
CA LEU A 92 7.48 4.30 17.07
C LEU A 92 8.63 3.34 16.72
N THR A 93 8.51 2.58 15.63
CA THR A 93 9.52 1.56 15.28
C THR A 93 10.85 2.14 14.76
N GLU A 94 10.83 3.30 14.10
CA GLU A 94 12.03 3.89 13.50
C GLU A 94 12.69 4.98 14.36
N ARG A 95 11.91 5.77 15.10
CA ARG A 95 12.40 6.95 15.83
C ARG A 95 12.66 6.70 17.31
N THR A 96 12.13 5.63 17.88
CA THR A 96 12.24 5.36 19.32
C THR A 96 13.05 4.10 19.64
N ALA A 97 13.58 4.04 20.86
CA ALA A 97 14.36 2.90 21.36
C ALA A 97 13.44 1.82 22.00
N LEU A 98 12.42 1.37 21.26
CA LEU A 98 11.54 0.31 21.75
C LEU A 98 12.24 -1.05 21.83
N ALA A 99 11.97 -1.79 22.90
CA ALA A 99 12.35 -3.19 23.02
C ALA A 99 11.68 -4.03 21.91
N GLY A 100 12.44 -4.93 21.28
CA GLY A 100 11.91 -5.81 20.22
C GLY A 100 11.53 -5.11 18.92
N ARG A 101 11.98 -3.87 18.66
CA ARG A 101 11.56 -3.07 17.48
C ARG A 101 11.62 -3.79 16.13
N GLN A 102 12.60 -4.67 15.92
CA GLN A 102 12.74 -5.42 14.66
C GLN A 102 11.58 -6.41 14.50
N LEU A 103 11.23 -7.12 15.59
CA LEU A 103 10.05 -7.98 15.63
C LEU A 103 8.79 -7.14 15.38
N TRP A 104 8.63 -6.01 16.06
CA TRP A 104 7.49 -5.12 15.85
C TRP A 104 7.39 -4.57 14.43
N SER A 105 8.51 -4.25 13.79
CA SER A 105 8.51 -3.82 12.38
C SER A 105 8.06 -4.92 11.42
N ALA A 106 8.40 -6.18 11.71
CA ALA A 106 7.97 -7.33 10.93
C ALA A 106 6.48 -7.63 11.15
N LEU A 107 6.04 -7.62 12.42
CA LEU A 107 4.65 -7.83 12.81
C LEU A 107 3.72 -6.71 12.33
N ALA A 108 4.21 -5.48 12.17
CA ALA A 108 3.42 -4.38 11.61
C ALA A 108 3.09 -4.57 10.11
N VAL A 109 3.80 -5.45 9.41
CA VAL A 109 3.54 -5.77 8.00
C VAL A 109 2.79 -7.09 7.85
N ALA A 110 2.92 -7.98 8.84
CA ALA A 110 2.37 -9.32 8.82
C ALA A 110 0.85 -9.43 8.55
N PRO A 111 -0.03 -8.47 8.91
CA PRO A 111 -1.45 -8.53 8.55
C PRO A 111 -1.71 -8.64 7.04
N LEU A 112 -0.82 -8.12 6.18
CA LEU A 112 -0.95 -8.26 4.72
C LEU A 112 -0.87 -9.71 4.23
N ALA A 113 -0.36 -10.63 5.05
CA ALA A 113 -0.32 -12.05 4.73
C ALA A 113 -1.67 -12.75 4.95
N ILE A 114 -2.58 -12.13 5.73
CA ILE A 114 -3.91 -12.67 6.00
C ILE A 114 -4.85 -12.19 4.91
N PRO A 115 -5.50 -13.10 4.15
CA PRO A 115 -6.48 -12.70 3.16
C PRO A 115 -7.64 -11.93 3.80
N ALA A 116 -8.11 -10.89 3.13
CA ALA A 116 -9.13 -9.98 3.67
C ALA A 116 -10.48 -10.67 3.99
N PHE A 117 -10.84 -11.70 3.22
CA PHE A 117 -12.02 -12.52 3.52
C PHE A 117 -11.85 -13.37 4.79
N VAL A 118 -10.63 -13.86 5.07
CA VAL A 118 -10.33 -14.61 6.31
C VAL A 118 -10.40 -13.66 7.50
N GLN A 119 -9.89 -12.44 7.33
CA GLN A 119 -9.97 -11.38 8.34
C GLN A 119 -11.43 -11.12 8.73
N SER A 120 -12.31 -10.85 7.78
CA SER A 120 -13.71 -10.55 8.06
C SER A 120 -14.49 -11.76 8.58
N TYR A 121 -14.30 -12.94 7.98
CA TYR A 121 -14.94 -14.17 8.42
C TYR A 121 -14.58 -14.54 9.87
N ALA A 122 -13.31 -14.41 10.24
CA ALA A 122 -12.88 -14.68 11.61
C ALA A 122 -13.51 -13.72 12.62
N TRP A 123 -13.56 -12.43 12.29
CA TRP A 123 -14.17 -11.42 13.15
C TRP A 123 -15.68 -11.59 13.30
N VAL A 124 -16.40 -11.92 12.23
CA VAL A 124 -17.84 -12.23 12.30
C VAL A 124 -18.10 -13.52 13.08
N SER A 125 -17.21 -14.52 12.96
CA SER A 125 -17.31 -15.75 13.76
C SER A 125 -17.10 -15.49 15.26
N ALA A 126 -16.20 -14.57 15.61
CA ALA A 126 -15.93 -14.21 17.00
C ALA A 126 -16.99 -13.25 17.59
N VAL A 127 -17.45 -12.30 16.78
CA VAL A 127 -18.43 -11.27 17.16
C VAL A 127 -19.49 -11.16 16.06
N PRO A 128 -20.56 -11.97 16.12
CA PRO A 128 -21.59 -12.00 15.07
C PRO A 128 -22.35 -10.68 14.86
N SER A 129 -22.28 -9.76 15.83
CA SER A 129 -22.87 -8.43 15.73
C SER A 129 -22.02 -7.44 14.92
N LEU A 130 -20.82 -7.81 14.44
CA LEU A 130 -20.00 -6.95 13.58
C LEU A 130 -20.56 -6.87 12.15
N HIS A 131 -21.26 -5.78 11.87
CA HIS A 131 -21.78 -5.48 10.53
C HIS A 131 -21.79 -3.96 10.27
N GLY A 132 -21.99 -3.58 9.00
CA GLY A 132 -22.15 -2.19 8.60
C GLY A 132 -20.83 -1.39 8.53
N LEU A 133 -20.97 -0.06 8.47
CA LEU A 133 -19.86 0.87 8.21
C LEU A 133 -18.78 0.83 9.29
N SER A 134 -19.15 0.73 10.57
CA SER A 134 -18.19 0.70 11.69
C SER A 134 -17.30 -0.54 11.63
N ALA A 135 -17.89 -1.71 11.36
CA ALA A 135 -17.15 -2.95 11.15
C ALA A 135 -16.26 -2.85 9.89
N GLY A 136 -16.79 -2.28 8.80
CA GLY A 136 -16.05 -2.05 7.57
C GLY A 136 -14.81 -1.20 7.80
N VAL A 137 -14.93 -0.07 8.50
CA VAL A 137 -13.81 0.81 8.86
C VAL A 137 -12.81 0.10 9.76
N PHE A 138 -13.27 -0.56 10.82
CA PHE A 138 -12.41 -1.26 11.78
C PHE A 138 -11.54 -2.34 11.09
N LEU A 139 -12.18 -3.22 10.33
CA LEU A 139 -11.49 -4.32 9.64
C LEU A 139 -10.57 -3.81 8.53
N SER A 140 -11.01 -2.78 7.79
CA SER A 140 -10.20 -2.15 6.75
C SER A 140 -8.93 -1.54 7.33
N VAL A 141 -9.02 -0.86 8.48
CA VAL A 141 -7.85 -0.29 9.15
C VAL A 141 -6.89 -1.40 9.56
N LEU A 142 -7.37 -2.47 10.20
CA LEU A 142 -6.52 -3.60 10.63
C LEU A 142 -5.80 -4.29 9.47
N ALA A 143 -6.49 -4.45 8.34
CA ALA A 143 -5.94 -5.11 7.15
C ALA A 143 -4.96 -4.22 6.37
N TYR A 144 -5.26 -2.91 6.25
CA TYR A 144 -4.64 -2.05 5.24
C TYR A 144 -3.75 -0.92 5.77
N TYR A 145 -3.68 -0.67 7.09
CA TYR A 145 -2.68 0.24 7.65
C TYR A 145 -1.21 -0.06 7.22
N PRO A 146 -0.80 -1.32 6.92
CA PRO A 146 0.58 -1.59 6.52
C PRO A 146 1.00 -0.89 5.22
N PHE A 147 0.04 -0.58 4.33
CA PHE A 147 0.31 0.20 3.10
C PHE A 147 0.75 1.64 3.38
N ILE A 148 0.39 2.20 4.55
CA ILE A 148 0.92 3.48 5.03
C ILE A 148 2.27 3.26 5.74
N TYR A 149 2.32 2.26 6.62
CA TYR A 149 3.48 1.98 7.46
C TYR A 149 4.76 1.82 6.64
N MET A 150 4.73 0.98 5.59
CA MET A 150 5.91 0.63 4.79
C MET A 150 6.60 1.84 4.13
N PRO A 151 5.91 2.66 3.31
CA PRO A 151 6.55 3.81 2.68
C PRO A 151 6.97 4.88 3.71
N VAL A 152 6.19 5.08 4.78
CA VAL A 152 6.52 6.06 5.82
C VAL A 152 7.77 5.63 6.61
N ALA A 153 7.86 4.36 7.02
CA ALA A 153 9.05 3.82 7.69
C ALA A 153 10.28 3.90 6.79
N ALA A 154 10.13 3.61 5.49
CA ALA A 154 11.21 3.71 4.52
C ALA A 154 11.76 5.14 4.35
N VAL A 155 10.88 6.16 4.37
CA VAL A 155 11.30 7.57 4.35
C VAL A 155 11.94 7.96 5.68
N LEU A 156 11.34 7.58 6.82
CA LEU A 156 11.88 7.89 8.15
C LEU A 156 13.31 7.38 8.33
N ARG A 157 13.63 6.17 7.83
CA ARG A 157 15.00 5.59 7.84
C ARG A 157 16.02 6.36 7.02
N ARG A 158 15.58 7.12 6.02
CA ARG A 158 16.45 7.80 5.04
C ARG A 158 16.54 9.31 5.28
N LEU A 159 15.71 9.86 6.17
CA LEU A 159 15.72 11.27 6.51
C LEU A 159 17.02 11.66 7.19
N ASP A 160 17.56 12.81 6.80
CA ASP A 160 18.80 13.35 7.36
C ASP A 160 18.52 13.93 8.77
N PRO A 161 19.18 13.44 9.83
CA PRO A 161 18.98 13.94 11.19
C PRO A 161 19.40 15.41 11.37
N THR A 162 20.25 15.96 10.49
CA THR A 162 20.75 17.34 10.63
C THR A 162 19.62 18.39 10.62
N LEU A 163 18.56 18.17 9.84
CA LEU A 163 17.42 19.08 9.80
C LEU A 163 16.67 19.12 11.14
N GLU A 164 16.63 18.00 11.85
CA GLU A 164 16.01 17.89 13.17
C GLU A 164 16.90 18.53 14.24
N ASP A 165 18.22 18.28 14.18
CA ASP A 165 19.22 18.84 15.10
C ASP A 165 19.30 20.38 15.00
N VAL A 166 19.24 20.93 13.79
CA VAL A 166 19.22 22.39 13.55
C VAL A 166 17.95 23.01 14.13
N ALA A 167 16.79 22.39 13.88
CA ALA A 167 15.52 22.87 14.44
C ALA A 167 15.50 22.82 15.97
N ALA A 168 16.05 21.74 16.57
CA ALA A 168 16.19 21.60 18.01
C ALA A 168 17.15 22.64 18.62
N SER A 169 18.26 22.93 17.93
CA SER A 169 19.24 23.95 18.36
C SER A 169 18.67 25.37 18.37
N LEU A 170 17.65 25.63 17.56
CA LEU A 170 16.86 26.88 17.57
C LEU A 170 15.81 26.91 18.71
N GLY A 171 15.86 26.00 19.67
CA GLY A 171 14.93 25.93 20.80
C GLY A 171 13.55 25.34 20.46
N THR A 172 13.41 24.67 19.31
CA THR A 172 12.13 24.04 18.94
C THR A 172 11.96 22.72 19.68
N PRO A 173 10.87 22.52 20.46
CA PRO A 173 10.64 21.27 21.18
C PRO A 173 10.37 20.10 20.21
N PRO A 174 10.66 18.84 20.60
CA PRO A 174 10.62 17.68 19.71
C PRO A 174 9.30 17.46 18.96
N TRP A 175 8.16 17.73 19.61
CA TRP A 175 6.86 17.60 18.96
C TRP A 175 6.67 18.64 17.85
N LYS A 176 7.14 19.88 18.03
CA LYS A 176 7.11 20.91 16.98
C LYS A 176 8.06 20.58 15.85
N VAL A 177 9.24 19.99 16.15
CA VAL A 177 10.16 19.49 15.11
C VAL A 177 9.48 18.43 14.27
N PHE A 178 8.75 17.48 14.89
CA PHE A 178 8.01 16.47 14.15
C PHE A 178 6.97 17.08 13.20
N PHE A 179 6.07 17.95 13.68
CA PHE A 179 5.02 18.52 12.82
C PHE A 179 5.54 19.52 11.78
N ARG A 180 6.60 20.26 12.08
CA ARG A 180 7.11 21.34 11.20
C ARG A 180 8.19 20.88 10.23
N VAL A 181 8.99 19.88 10.60
CA VAL A 181 10.13 19.42 9.81
C VAL A 181 9.90 18.02 9.27
N VAL A 182 9.52 17.06 10.11
CA VAL A 182 9.42 15.64 9.70
C VAL A 182 8.16 15.38 8.89
N LEU A 183 6.98 15.71 9.42
CA LEU A 183 5.68 15.40 8.81
C LEU A 183 5.53 15.95 7.37
N PRO A 184 5.95 17.19 7.04
CA PRO A 184 5.89 17.70 5.67
C PRO A 184 6.76 16.91 4.69
N GLN A 185 7.85 16.28 5.16
CA GLN A 185 8.70 15.42 4.35
C GLN A 185 8.07 14.03 4.14
N LEU A 186 7.23 13.57 5.07
CA LEU A 186 6.47 12.32 4.94
C LEU A 186 5.28 12.42 3.99
N ARG A 187 4.85 13.63 3.60
CA ARG A 187 3.62 13.83 2.82
C ARG A 187 3.53 12.97 1.56
N LEU A 188 4.63 12.79 0.83
CA LEU A 188 4.64 11.98 -0.40
C LEU A 188 4.45 10.49 -0.10
N ALA A 189 5.05 9.99 0.97
CA ALA A 189 4.86 8.62 1.42
C ALA A 189 3.44 8.39 1.95
N ILE A 190 2.91 9.36 2.69
CA ILE A 190 1.53 9.31 3.21
C ILE A 190 0.51 9.34 2.06
N CYS A 191 0.63 10.27 1.10
CA CYS A 191 -0.26 10.32 -0.06
C CYS A 191 -0.20 9.03 -0.89
N GLY A 192 1.02 8.52 -1.15
CA GLY A 192 1.18 7.27 -1.90
C GLY A 192 0.59 6.06 -1.18
N GLY A 193 0.79 5.94 0.13
CA GLY A 193 0.16 4.87 0.91
C GLY A 193 -1.36 5.06 1.02
N ALA A 194 -1.84 6.29 1.19
CA ALA A 194 -3.27 6.59 1.29
C ALA A 194 -4.01 6.27 0.00
N LEU A 195 -3.39 6.55 -1.15
CA LEU A 195 -3.89 6.14 -2.46
C LEU A 195 -4.00 4.61 -2.55
N LEU A 196 -2.96 3.89 -2.12
CA LEU A 196 -2.99 2.43 -2.11
C LEU A 196 -4.11 1.89 -1.22
N VAL A 197 -4.27 2.42 0.00
CA VAL A 197 -5.38 2.03 0.89
C VAL A 197 -6.71 2.30 0.20
N ALA A 198 -6.96 3.53 -0.27
CA ALA A 198 -8.22 3.90 -0.90
C ALA A 198 -8.58 2.98 -2.09
N LEU A 199 -7.63 2.71 -2.99
CA LEU A 199 -7.84 1.82 -4.12
C LEU A 199 -8.12 0.37 -3.68
N HIS A 200 -7.48 -0.11 -2.61
CA HIS A 200 -7.80 -1.42 -2.05
C HIS A 200 -9.22 -1.45 -1.47
N LEU A 201 -9.65 -0.42 -0.72
CA LEU A 201 -11.02 -0.36 -0.20
C LEU A 201 -12.07 -0.38 -1.32
N LEU A 202 -11.82 0.33 -2.42
CA LEU A 202 -12.73 0.37 -3.56
C LEU A 202 -12.79 -0.98 -4.31
N ALA A 203 -11.68 -1.73 -4.34
CA ALA A 203 -11.59 -3.00 -5.06
C ALA A 203 -11.87 -4.24 -4.18
N GLU A 204 -12.07 -4.05 -2.88
CA GLU A 204 -12.20 -5.16 -1.94
C GLU A 204 -13.61 -5.74 -1.93
N TYR A 205 -13.72 -7.06 -2.03
CA TYR A 205 -14.99 -7.80 -1.97
C TYR A 205 -15.08 -8.64 -0.70
N GLY A 206 -14.03 -9.44 -0.43
CA GLY A 206 -14.05 -10.49 0.60
C GLY A 206 -14.20 -9.94 2.01
N LEU A 207 -13.62 -8.77 2.27
CA LEU A 207 -13.75 -8.11 3.56
C LEU A 207 -15.19 -7.68 3.86
N TYR A 208 -15.90 -7.13 2.87
CA TYR A 208 -17.22 -6.50 3.08
C TYR A 208 -18.40 -7.46 2.98
N VAL A 209 -18.31 -8.48 2.12
CA VAL A 209 -19.39 -9.46 1.95
C VAL A 209 -19.72 -10.19 3.25
N MET A 210 -18.70 -10.55 4.05
CA MET A 210 -18.89 -11.30 5.30
C MET A 210 -19.56 -10.46 6.40
N ILE A 211 -19.29 -9.16 6.46
CA ILE A 211 -19.93 -8.22 7.39
C ILE A 211 -21.22 -7.59 6.84
N ARG A 212 -21.69 -8.08 5.68
CA ARG A 212 -22.92 -7.61 5.00
C ARG A 212 -22.93 -6.09 4.79
N PHE A 213 -21.79 -5.54 4.40
CA PHE A 213 -21.67 -4.12 4.08
C PHE A 213 -21.68 -3.93 2.56
N ASP A 214 -22.69 -3.22 2.06
CA ASP A 214 -22.89 -3.02 0.63
C ASP A 214 -21.93 -1.96 0.07
N THR A 215 -21.00 -2.41 -0.78
CA THR A 215 -20.07 -1.59 -1.57
C THR A 215 -20.30 -1.81 -3.05
N PHE A 216 -19.65 -1.01 -3.91
CA PHE A 216 -19.73 -1.25 -5.36
C PHE A 216 -19.31 -2.67 -5.76
N THR A 217 -18.24 -3.19 -5.15
CA THR A 217 -17.71 -4.53 -5.45
C THR A 217 -18.67 -5.65 -5.07
N THR A 218 -19.33 -5.57 -3.91
CA THR A 218 -20.34 -6.58 -3.53
C THR A 218 -21.54 -6.50 -4.47
N ALA A 219 -22.01 -5.29 -4.80
CA ALA A 219 -23.12 -5.10 -5.72
C ALA A 219 -22.81 -5.58 -7.16
N ILE A 220 -21.58 -5.37 -7.66
CA ILE A 220 -21.15 -5.88 -8.97
C ILE A 220 -21.22 -7.40 -8.97
N TYR A 221 -20.71 -8.05 -7.92
CA TYR A 221 -20.75 -9.50 -7.79
C TYR A 221 -22.20 -10.01 -7.74
N ASP A 222 -23.08 -9.37 -6.97
CA ASP A 222 -24.48 -9.75 -6.87
C ASP A 222 -25.25 -9.56 -8.20
N GLN A 223 -24.99 -8.49 -8.94
CA GLN A 223 -25.58 -8.30 -10.27
C GLN A 223 -25.10 -9.37 -11.25
N PHE A 224 -23.83 -9.75 -11.18
CA PHE A 224 -23.24 -10.72 -12.10
C PHE A 224 -23.63 -12.16 -11.78
N GLN A 225 -23.56 -12.58 -10.51
CA GLN A 225 -23.78 -13.96 -10.09
C GLN A 225 -25.21 -14.26 -9.65
N SER A 226 -25.82 -13.35 -8.88
CA SER A 226 -27.15 -13.61 -8.29
C SER A 226 -28.27 -13.21 -9.26
N THR A 227 -28.08 -12.12 -10.00
CA THR A 227 -29.08 -11.57 -10.94
C THR A 227 -28.81 -11.94 -12.40
N PHE A 228 -27.64 -12.53 -12.69
CA PHE A 228 -27.19 -12.86 -14.06
C PHE A 228 -27.30 -11.69 -15.05
N SER A 229 -27.16 -10.45 -14.55
CA SER A 229 -27.29 -9.23 -15.35
C SER A 229 -25.90 -8.67 -15.70
N GLY A 230 -25.36 -9.14 -16.83
CA GLY A 230 -24.09 -8.66 -17.38
C GLY A 230 -24.06 -7.13 -17.58
N PRO A 231 -25.07 -6.52 -18.25
CA PRO A 231 -25.09 -5.08 -18.47
C PRO A 231 -25.13 -4.26 -17.18
N ALA A 232 -25.94 -4.66 -16.19
CA ALA A 232 -26.03 -3.93 -14.91
C ALA A 232 -24.72 -4.01 -14.12
N ALA A 233 -24.11 -5.21 -14.05
CA ALA A 233 -22.80 -5.41 -13.44
C ALA A 233 -21.72 -4.54 -14.14
N ASN A 234 -21.74 -4.49 -15.47
CA ASN A 234 -20.82 -3.69 -16.26
C ASN A 234 -20.97 -2.18 -15.98
N MET A 235 -22.20 -1.68 -15.85
CA MET A 235 -22.45 -0.27 -15.52
C MET A 235 -21.91 0.09 -14.13
N LEU A 236 -22.13 -0.76 -13.12
CA LEU A 236 -21.58 -0.57 -11.78
C LEU A 236 -20.04 -0.62 -11.79
N ALA A 237 -19.45 -1.54 -12.54
CA ALA A 237 -18.01 -1.64 -12.72
C ALA A 237 -17.42 -0.37 -13.39
N GLY A 238 -18.14 0.19 -14.37
CA GLY A 238 -17.78 1.47 -14.99
C GLY A 238 -17.79 2.63 -14.01
N VAL A 239 -18.83 2.75 -13.17
CA VAL A 239 -18.88 3.78 -12.12
C VAL A 239 -17.74 3.62 -11.12
N LEU A 240 -17.46 2.39 -10.67
CA LEU A 240 -16.34 2.11 -9.77
C LEU A 240 -14.98 2.48 -10.41
N ALA A 241 -14.78 2.14 -11.68
CA ALA A 241 -13.57 2.51 -12.42
C ALA A 241 -13.39 4.03 -12.50
N LEU A 242 -14.48 4.79 -12.71
CA LEU A 242 -14.47 6.25 -12.67
C LEU A 242 -14.14 6.78 -11.28
N CYS A 243 -14.66 6.17 -10.20
CA CYS A 243 -14.27 6.53 -8.83
C CYS A 243 -12.78 6.30 -8.58
N CYS A 244 -12.23 5.15 -8.99
CA CYS A 244 -10.79 4.87 -8.91
C CYS A 244 -9.97 5.90 -9.69
N LEU A 245 -10.39 6.24 -10.92
CA LEU A 245 -9.74 7.26 -11.74
C LEU A 245 -9.80 8.63 -11.07
N ALA A 246 -10.95 9.01 -10.49
CA ALA A 246 -11.11 10.28 -9.79
C ALA A 246 -10.17 10.39 -8.59
N ILE A 247 -10.04 9.33 -7.78
CA ILE A 247 -9.11 9.29 -6.64
C ILE A 247 -7.66 9.39 -7.13
N LEU A 248 -7.30 8.65 -8.19
CA LEU A 248 -5.96 8.71 -8.80
C LEU A 248 -5.63 10.11 -9.31
N LEU A 249 -6.57 10.75 -10.01
CA LEU A 249 -6.39 12.10 -10.54
C LEU A 249 -6.29 13.13 -9.40
N LEU A 250 -7.15 13.04 -8.40
CA LEU A 250 -7.12 13.90 -7.21
C LEU A 250 -5.78 13.81 -6.48
N GLU A 251 -5.26 12.59 -6.33
CA GLU A 251 -3.98 12.37 -5.69
C GLU A 251 -2.81 12.90 -6.55
N SER A 252 -2.85 12.64 -7.85
CA SER A 252 -1.82 13.12 -8.79
C SER A 252 -1.75 14.65 -8.83
N ALA A 253 -2.90 15.32 -8.76
CA ALA A 253 -3.00 16.78 -8.66
C ALA A 253 -2.47 17.29 -7.30
N SER A 254 -2.77 16.57 -6.22
CA SER A 254 -2.36 16.91 -4.85
C SER A 254 -0.86 16.70 -4.58
N ARG A 255 -0.20 15.77 -5.29
CA ARG A 255 1.24 15.49 -5.14
C ARG A 255 2.14 16.70 -5.46
N GLY A 256 1.70 17.59 -6.35
CA GLY A 256 2.49 18.74 -6.82
C GLY A 256 3.82 18.34 -7.48
N LYS A 257 4.69 19.32 -7.74
CA LYS A 257 6.03 19.11 -8.36
C LYS A 257 7.12 18.70 -7.36
N ALA A 258 6.75 18.28 -6.15
CA ALA A 258 7.69 18.07 -5.07
C ALA A 258 8.57 16.83 -5.30
N ARG A 259 9.75 17.02 -5.89
CA ARG A 259 10.85 16.07 -5.81
C ARG A 259 11.76 16.50 -4.66
N TYR A 260 11.62 15.85 -3.51
CA TYR A 260 12.64 15.96 -2.48
C TYR A 260 13.87 15.18 -2.96
N ALA A 261 14.75 15.89 -3.66
CA ALA A 261 16.07 15.39 -3.99
C ALA A 261 16.92 15.39 -2.70
N ARG A 262 17.66 14.31 -2.47
CA ARG A 262 18.71 14.28 -1.45
C ARG A 262 19.76 15.33 -1.83
N ILE A 263 19.80 16.43 -1.10
CA ILE A 263 20.83 17.45 -1.28
C ILE A 263 22.09 16.94 -0.56
N GLY A 264 23.04 16.39 -1.31
CA GLY A 264 24.41 16.16 -0.83
C GLY A 264 24.84 14.70 -0.71
N ALA A 265 26.15 14.49 -0.97
CA ALA A 265 26.89 13.24 -0.76
C ALA A 265 27.29 13.04 0.72
N GLY A 266 26.54 13.63 1.66
CA GLY A 266 26.85 13.58 3.09
C GLY A 266 26.85 12.14 3.60
N ALA A 267 27.85 11.82 4.43
CA ALA A 267 27.97 10.53 5.11
C ALA A 267 26.64 10.19 5.80
N ALA A 268 26.17 8.96 5.65
CA ALA A 268 24.96 8.50 6.31
C ALA A 268 25.18 8.54 7.82
N ARG A 269 24.66 9.58 8.48
CA ARG A 269 24.72 9.69 9.93
C ARG A 269 23.63 8.81 10.52
N GLU A 270 24.00 7.91 11.43
CA GLU A 270 23.01 7.12 12.13
C GLU A 270 22.11 8.03 12.95
N GLN A 271 20.81 7.78 12.83
CA GLN A 271 19.81 8.59 13.48
C GLN A 271 19.73 8.22 14.96
N LYS A 272 19.93 9.20 15.85
CA LYS A 272 19.83 8.98 17.30
C LYS A 272 18.38 8.69 17.67
N ARG A 273 18.13 7.52 18.28
CA ARG A 273 16.79 7.10 18.68
C ARG A 273 16.41 7.73 20.02
N LEU A 274 15.14 8.12 20.13
CA LEU A 274 14.56 8.69 21.34
C LEU A 274 14.27 7.58 22.36
N VAL A 275 14.79 7.73 23.57
CA VAL A 275 14.43 6.85 24.69
C VAL A 275 13.12 7.36 25.28
N LEU A 276 12.08 6.54 25.21
CA LEU A 276 10.78 6.86 25.78
C LEU A 276 10.82 6.68 27.30
N GLY A 277 10.11 7.54 28.04
CA GLY A 277 9.84 7.30 29.46
C GLY A 277 9.06 6.00 29.67
N LYS A 278 9.18 5.37 30.85
CA LYS A 278 8.62 4.03 31.13
C LYS A 278 7.12 3.91 30.77
N GLY A 279 6.31 4.91 31.13
CA GLY A 279 4.88 4.91 30.81
C GLY A 279 4.58 5.00 29.30
N ALA A 280 5.29 5.86 28.58
CA ALA A 280 5.14 5.99 27.12
C ALA A 280 5.64 4.74 26.39
N ALA A 281 6.73 4.13 26.86
CA ALA A 281 7.22 2.86 26.35
C ALA A 281 6.22 1.73 26.57
N PHE A 282 5.60 1.65 27.76
CA PHE A 282 4.54 0.68 28.05
C PHE A 282 3.33 0.89 27.14
N GLY A 283 2.84 2.13 27.00
CA GLY A 283 1.72 2.45 26.11
C GLY A 283 2.00 2.10 24.64
N ALA A 284 3.22 2.35 24.16
CA ALA A 284 3.63 1.98 22.80
C ALA A 284 3.68 0.45 22.60
N GLN A 285 4.22 -0.29 23.57
CA GLN A 285 4.23 -1.77 23.53
C GLN A 285 2.81 -2.33 23.58
N LEU A 286 1.94 -1.76 24.41
CA LEU A 286 0.54 -2.17 24.52
C LEU A 286 -0.21 -1.92 23.21
N LEU A 287 -0.01 -0.76 22.57
CA LEU A 287 -0.61 -0.45 21.27
C LEU A 287 -0.18 -1.47 20.20
N LEU A 288 1.12 -1.76 20.11
CA LEU A 288 1.67 -2.73 19.17
C LEU A 288 1.12 -4.13 19.41
N LEU A 289 1.10 -4.55 20.67
CA LEU A 289 0.55 -5.85 21.07
C LEU A 289 -0.93 -5.95 20.72
N LEU A 290 -1.74 -4.96 21.11
CA LEU A 290 -3.16 -4.92 20.83
C LEU A 290 -3.41 -4.99 19.32
N LEU A 291 -2.68 -4.21 18.53
CA LEU A 291 -2.84 -4.21 17.08
C LEU A 291 -2.53 -5.59 16.47
N VAL A 292 -1.44 -6.22 16.88
CA VAL A 292 -1.08 -7.57 16.40
C VAL A 292 -2.12 -8.60 16.83
N MET A 293 -2.61 -8.52 18.06
CA MET A 293 -3.66 -9.43 18.56
C MET A 293 -4.98 -9.25 17.80
N LEU A 294 -5.37 -8.01 17.49
CA LEU A 294 -6.59 -7.74 16.72
C LEU A 294 -6.45 -8.11 15.24
N ALA A 295 -5.32 -7.77 14.62
CA ALA A 295 -5.10 -7.97 13.19
C ALA A 295 -4.75 -9.43 12.86
N MET A 296 -4.04 -10.16 13.72
CA MET A 296 -3.60 -11.52 13.46
C MET A 296 -4.07 -12.53 14.50
N GLY A 297 -4.05 -12.16 15.78
CA GLY A 297 -4.45 -13.04 16.87
C GLY A 297 -5.87 -13.56 16.70
N VAL A 298 -6.85 -12.69 16.46
CA VAL A 298 -8.26 -13.10 16.26
C VAL A 298 -8.42 -14.05 15.06
N PRO A 299 -7.95 -13.73 13.84
CA PRO A 299 -7.99 -14.67 12.71
C PRO A 299 -7.34 -16.01 12.98
N LEU A 300 -6.13 -16.02 13.56
CA LEU A 300 -5.40 -17.26 13.82
C LEU A 300 -6.11 -18.11 14.88
N LEU A 301 -6.60 -17.51 15.96
CA LEU A 301 -7.32 -18.24 17.01
C LEU A 301 -8.61 -18.85 16.48
N VAL A 302 -9.37 -18.10 15.68
CA VAL A 302 -10.61 -18.61 15.08
C VAL A 302 -10.30 -19.76 14.13
N LEU A 303 -9.33 -19.60 13.22
CA LEU A 303 -8.92 -20.68 12.32
C LEU A 303 -8.47 -21.94 13.07
N CYS A 304 -7.60 -21.79 14.08
CA CYS A 304 -7.16 -22.90 14.91
C CYS A 304 -8.34 -23.59 15.62
N ARG A 305 -9.30 -22.81 16.12
CA ARG A 305 -10.52 -23.34 16.74
C ARG A 305 -11.37 -24.14 15.75
N TRP A 306 -11.60 -23.62 14.54
CA TRP A 306 -12.37 -24.33 13.51
C TRP A 306 -11.67 -25.61 13.08
N LEU A 307 -10.35 -25.56 12.92
CA LEU A 307 -9.53 -26.73 12.57
C LEU A 307 -9.57 -27.80 13.66
N TRP A 308 -9.55 -27.38 14.92
CA TRP A 308 -9.69 -28.26 16.07
C TRP A 308 -11.08 -28.90 16.15
N LEU A 309 -12.14 -28.11 15.98
CA LEU A 309 -13.53 -28.58 16.01
C LEU A 309 -13.87 -29.50 14.83
N GLY A 310 -13.27 -29.26 13.66
CA GLY A 310 -13.46 -30.07 12.47
C GLY A 310 -12.81 -31.46 12.54
N GLY A 311 -11.95 -31.71 13.52
CA GLY A 311 -11.32 -33.02 13.73
C GLY A 311 -10.37 -33.46 12.62
N ILE A 312 -9.93 -34.72 12.69
CA ILE A 312 -9.00 -35.32 11.72
C ILE A 312 -9.67 -35.55 10.36
N ASP A 313 -10.99 -35.72 10.31
CA ASP A 313 -11.72 -36.00 9.07
C ASP A 313 -11.57 -34.89 8.03
N ASN A 314 -11.53 -33.62 8.47
CA ASN A 314 -11.24 -32.48 7.60
C ASN A 314 -9.87 -32.56 6.93
N TRP A 315 -8.87 -33.15 7.59
CA TRP A 315 -7.52 -33.34 7.04
C TRP A 315 -7.44 -34.50 6.06
N LEU A 316 -8.33 -35.49 6.21
CA LEU A 316 -8.42 -36.65 5.34
C LEU A 316 -9.25 -36.37 4.08
N HIS A 317 -9.96 -35.24 4.01
CA HIS A 317 -10.68 -34.83 2.81
C HIS A 317 -9.72 -34.56 1.63
N ALA A 318 -9.94 -35.29 0.53
CA ALA A 318 -9.13 -35.19 -0.68
C ALA A 318 -9.11 -33.75 -1.27
N ASP A 319 -10.22 -33.01 -1.13
CA ASP A 319 -10.36 -31.64 -1.63
C ASP A 319 -9.40 -30.67 -0.93
N LEU A 320 -9.11 -30.88 0.36
CA LEU A 320 -8.17 -30.04 1.10
C LEU A 320 -6.76 -30.18 0.52
N TRP A 321 -6.32 -31.43 0.29
CA TRP A 321 -4.98 -31.67 -0.27
C TRP A 321 -4.86 -31.17 -1.71
N HIS A 322 -5.92 -31.34 -2.50
CA HIS A 322 -5.98 -30.81 -3.85
C HIS A 322 -5.86 -29.27 -3.86
N SER A 323 -6.66 -28.61 -3.03
CA SER A 323 -6.67 -27.15 -2.90
C SER A 323 -5.34 -26.61 -2.37
N LEU A 324 -4.74 -27.29 -1.39
CA LEU A 324 -3.44 -26.94 -0.83
C LEU A 324 -2.34 -27.02 -1.90
N ARG A 325 -2.30 -28.14 -2.64
CA ARG A 325 -1.33 -28.33 -3.72
C ARG A 325 -1.50 -27.28 -4.82
N GLN A 326 -2.73 -27.01 -5.25
CA GLN A 326 -3.00 -25.97 -6.26
C GLN A 326 -2.55 -24.59 -5.78
N THR A 327 -2.86 -24.24 -4.54
CA THR A 327 -2.49 -22.94 -3.96
C THR A 327 -0.97 -22.79 -3.87
N LEU A 328 -0.25 -23.83 -3.43
CA LEU A 328 1.20 -23.83 -3.37
C LEU A 328 1.84 -23.73 -4.76
N LEU A 329 1.33 -24.50 -5.73
CA LEU A 329 1.84 -24.47 -7.11
C LEU A 329 1.62 -23.11 -7.78
N LEU A 330 0.41 -22.55 -7.66
CA LEU A 330 0.10 -21.24 -8.23
C LEU A 330 0.88 -20.13 -7.53
N GLY A 331 1.02 -20.18 -6.20
CA GLY A 331 1.82 -19.25 -5.43
C GLY A 331 3.30 -19.28 -5.80
N ALA A 332 3.90 -20.48 -5.85
CA ALA A 332 5.30 -20.67 -6.24
C ALA A 332 5.55 -20.27 -7.70
N GLY A 333 4.66 -20.66 -8.61
CA GLY A 333 4.73 -20.30 -10.03
C GLY A 333 4.64 -18.78 -10.23
N GLY A 334 3.69 -18.12 -9.57
CA GLY A 334 3.54 -16.67 -9.58
C GLY A 334 4.76 -15.95 -9.00
N ALA A 335 5.30 -16.42 -7.87
CA ALA A 335 6.51 -15.87 -7.26
C ALA A 335 7.73 -15.98 -8.19
N LEU A 336 7.87 -17.11 -8.88
CA LEU A 336 8.97 -17.32 -9.82
C LEU A 336 8.84 -16.40 -11.05
N LEU A 337 7.66 -16.35 -11.66
CA LEU A 337 7.39 -15.48 -12.81
C LEU A 337 7.59 -14.00 -12.49
N THR A 338 7.07 -13.54 -11.35
CA THR A 338 7.25 -12.14 -10.92
C THR A 338 8.72 -11.80 -10.65
N THR A 339 9.47 -12.71 -10.02
CA THR A 339 10.92 -12.53 -9.78
C THR A 339 11.70 -12.45 -11.10
N VAL A 340 11.39 -13.33 -12.06
CA VAL A 340 12.00 -13.32 -13.39
C VAL A 340 11.69 -12.03 -14.13
N CYS A 341 10.42 -11.59 -14.14
CA CYS A 341 10.00 -10.33 -14.78
C CYS A 341 10.55 -9.08 -14.09
N ALA A 342 10.79 -9.10 -12.77
CA ALA A 342 11.33 -7.97 -12.02
C ALA A 342 12.87 -7.87 -12.10
N SER A 343 13.57 -8.99 -12.29
CA SER A 343 15.04 -9.04 -12.36
C SER A 343 15.68 -8.04 -13.35
N PRO A 344 15.13 -7.78 -14.56
CA PRO A 344 15.73 -6.86 -15.51
C PRO A 344 15.65 -5.41 -15.03
N HIS A 345 14.57 -5.04 -14.34
CA HIS A 345 14.41 -3.69 -13.77
C HIS A 345 15.44 -3.45 -12.64
N CYS A 346 15.63 -4.43 -11.77
CA CYS A 346 16.63 -4.37 -10.69
C CYS A 346 18.06 -4.31 -11.23
N VAL A 347 18.39 -5.16 -12.21
CA VAL A 347 19.73 -5.19 -12.85
C VAL A 347 20.00 -3.89 -13.60
N ALA A 348 19.05 -3.38 -14.37
CA ALA A 348 19.18 -2.09 -15.07
C ALA A 348 19.40 -0.92 -14.10
N ARG A 349 18.68 -0.91 -12.97
CA ARG A 349 18.81 0.15 -11.96
C ARG A 349 20.14 0.09 -11.21
N ARG A 350 20.66 -1.12 -10.96
CA ARG A 350 21.98 -1.35 -10.36
C ARG A 350 23.10 -0.95 -11.33
N ALA A 351 22.95 -1.25 -12.62
CA ALA A 351 23.89 -0.81 -13.66
C ALA A 351 23.90 0.72 -13.84
N LEU A 352 22.75 1.39 -13.66
CA LEU A 352 22.65 2.86 -13.70
C LEU A 352 23.18 3.57 -12.43
N SER A 353 23.41 2.85 -11.33
CA SER A 353 23.90 3.39 -10.05
C SER A 353 25.33 3.00 -9.71
N ALA A 354 25.99 2.20 -10.54
CA ALA A 354 27.41 1.90 -10.40
C ALA A 354 28.26 3.16 -10.68
N PRO A 355 29.18 3.57 -9.78
CA PRO A 355 30.10 4.66 -10.06
C PRO A 355 30.99 4.30 -11.26
N ALA A 356 31.17 5.25 -12.18
CA ALA A 356 32.08 5.07 -13.30
C ALA A 356 33.51 4.87 -12.76
N VAL A 357 34.06 3.66 -12.94
CA VAL A 357 35.47 3.39 -12.68
C VAL A 357 36.26 4.22 -13.70
N PRO A 358 37.14 5.14 -13.28
CA PRO A 358 37.99 5.85 -14.23
C PRO A 358 38.89 4.83 -14.95
N PRO A 359 39.16 5.00 -16.26
CA PRO A 359 40.08 4.12 -16.96
C PRO A 359 41.43 4.15 -16.24
N ALA A 360 41.96 2.97 -15.94
CA ALA A 360 43.31 2.83 -15.42
C ALA A 360 44.26 3.57 -16.38
N GLY A 361 45.01 4.53 -15.83
CA GLY A 361 46.00 5.28 -16.58
C GLY A 361 46.96 4.31 -17.27
N GLY A 362 46.98 4.35 -18.60
CA GLY A 362 48.08 3.81 -19.38
C GLY A 362 49.30 4.69 -19.14
N VAL A 363 50.40 4.02 -18.75
CA VAL A 363 51.76 4.54 -18.64
C VAL A 363 52.22 5.14 -19.96
#